data_AF-A0A8T4LSW0-F1
#
_entry.id   AF-A0A8T4LSW0-F1
#
_cell.length_a   1.000
_cell.length_b   1.000
_cell.length_c   1.000
_cell.angle_alpha   90.00
_cell.angle_beta   90.00
_cell.angle_gamma   90.00
#
_symmetry.space_group_name_H-M   'P 1'
#
loop_
_entity.id
_entity.type
_entity.pdbx_description
1 polymer ?
#
loop_
_entity_poly.entity_id
_entity_poly.type
_entity_poly.pdbx_seq_one_letter_code
_entity_poly.pdbx_strand_id
1 'polypeptide(L)' 'MDIVVDTNIIISALLKDSKIREIIVSSKDKLLVPEIT' A
#
# COMPACT_ATOMS: atom_id res chain seq x y z
N MET A 1 -7.38 -7.35 10.84
CA MET A 1 -7.26 -5.93 11.26
C MET A 1 -7.00 -5.20 9.97
N ASP A 2 -7.86 -4.28 9.54
CA ASP A 2 -7.77 -3.73 8.18
C ASP A 2 -6.74 -2.59 8.12
N ILE A 3 -5.90 -2.61 7.08
CA ILE A 3 -4.84 -1.62 6.88
C ILE A 3 -5.27 -0.70 5.73
N VAL A 4 -5.45 0.59 6.05
CA VAL A 4 -5.71 1.62 5.04
C VAL A 4 -4.39 2.15 4.52
N VAL A 5 -4.19 2.07 3.21
CA VAL A 5 -2.94 2.49 2.55
C VAL A 5 -3.16 3.81 1.84
N ASP A 6 -2.35 4.81 2.21
CA ASP A 6 -2.33 6.11 1.54
C ASP A 6 -1.85 5.97 0.09
N THR A 7 -2.47 6.72 -0.83
CA THR A 7 -2.10 6.76 -2.25
C THR A 7 -0.62 7.05 -2.46
N ASN A 8 0.01 7.88 -1.62
CA ASN A 8 1.44 8.17 -1.69
C ASN A 8 2.30 6.92 -1.44
N ILE A 9 1.87 6.03 -0.55
CA ILE A 9 2.56 4.76 -0.28
C ILE A 9 2.48 3.85 -1.52
N ILE A 10 1.33 3.81 -2.19
CA ILE A 10 1.15 3.06 -3.44
C ILE A 10 2.05 3.63 -4.54
N ILE A 11 2.05 4.96 -4.71
CA ILE A 11 2.89 5.65 -5.70
C ILE A 11 4.37 5.36 -5.42
N SER A 12 4.82 5.43 -4.17
CA SER A 12 6.21 5.12 -3.80
C SER A 12 6.57 3.65 -4.05
N ALA A 13 5.66 2.71 -3.79
CA ALA A 13 5.86 1.29 -4.08
C ALA A 13 5.97 1.00 -5.58
N LEU A 14 5.15 1.66 -6.40
CA LEU A 14 5.18 1.54 -7.85
C LEU A 14 6.44 2.17 -8.47
N LEU A 15 6.83 3.35 -7.97
CA LEU A 15 7.88 4.13 -8.61
C LEU A 15 9.30 3.64 -8.30
N LYS A 16 9.62 3.14 -7.09
CA LYS A 16 11.02 2.73 -6.80
C LYS A 16 11.32 1.98 -5.50
N ASP A 17 10.45 1.99 -4.49
CA ASP A 17 10.87 1.54 -3.15
C ASP A 17 10.59 0.04 -2.92
N SER A 18 11.64 -0.78 -2.86
CA SER A 18 11.52 -2.23 -2.69
C SER A 18 10.96 -2.62 -1.32
N LYS A 19 11.23 -1.82 -0.28
CA LYS A 19 10.77 -2.08 1.09
C LYS A 19 9.26 -1.88 1.23
N ILE A 20 8.73 -0.83 0.61
CA ILE A 20 7.29 -0.55 0.65
C ILE A 20 6.53 -1.65 -0.11
N ARG A 21 7.10 -2.12 -1.23
CA ARG A 21 6.55 -3.24 -1.99
C ARG A 21 6.51 -4.54 -1.16
N GLU A 22 7.57 -4.83 -0.40
CA GLU A 22 7.57 -5.97 0.53
C GLU A 22 6.47 -5.83 1.58
N ILE A 23 6.25 -4.64 2.15
CA ILE A 23 5.17 -4.41 3.13
C ILE A 23 3.79 -4.66 2.51
N ILE A 24 3.55 -4.17 1.29
CA ILE A 24 2.30 -4.38 0.56
C ILE A 24 2.08 -5.87 0.24
N VAL A 25 3.11 -6.55 -0.30
CA VAL A 25 3.01 -7.96 -0.73
C VAL A 25 3.00 -8.93 0.46
N SER A 26 3.68 -8.61 1.56
CA SER A 26 3.71 -9.44 2.77
C SER A 26 2.51 -9.22 3.68
N SER A 27 1.70 -8.19 3.44
CA SER A 27 0.46 -8.01 4.17
C SER A 27 -0.49 -9.18 3.86
N LYS A 28 -0.81 -9.97 4.89
CA LYS A 28 -1.82 -11.03 4.81
C LYS A 28 -3.24 -10.47 4.92
N ASP A 29 -3.37 -9.22 5.34
CA ASP A 29 -4.63 -8.52 5.55
C ASP A 29 -5.10 -7.81 4.26
N LYS A 30 -6.41 -7.56 4.16
CA LYS A 30 -6.97 -6.78 3.04
C LYS A 30 -6.46 -5.34 3.11
N LEU A 31 -5.74 -4.92 2.07
CA LEU A 31 -5.37 -3.52 1.87
C LEU A 31 -6.57 -2.75 1.31
N LEU A 32 -6.95 -1.68 2.01
CA LEU A 32 -8.00 -0.77 1.57
C LEU A 32 -7.35 0.51 1.04
N VAL A 33 -7.73 0.91 -0.16
CA VAL A 33 -7.28 2.15 -0.78
C VAL A 33 -8.42 3.17 -0.63
N PRO A 34 -8.15 4.39 -0.11
CA PRO A 34 -9.18 5.40 0.01
C PRO A 34 -9.67 5.84 -1.38
N GLU A 35 -11.00 5.85 -1.54
CA GLU A 35 -11.64 6.30 -2.78
C GLU A 35 -11.64 7.84 -2.80
N ILE A 36 -11.10 8.43 -3.87
CA ILE A 36 -11.03 9.89 -4.04
C ILE A 36 -12.33 10.32 -4.76
N THR A 37 -13.33 10.76 -4.00
CA THR A 37 -14.54 11.45 -4.52
C THR A 37 -14.26 12.91 -4.89
#